data_AF-A0A8H5LR57-F1
#
_entry.id   AF-A0A8H5LR57-F1
#
_cell.length_a   1.000
_cell.length_b   1.000
_cell.length_c   1.000
_cell.angle_alpha   90.00
_cell.angle_beta   90.00
_cell.angle_gamma   90.00
#
_symmetry.space_group_name_H-M   'P 1'
#
loop_
_entity.id
_entity.type
_entity.pdbx_description
1 polymer ?
#
loop_
_entity_poly.entity_id
_entity_poly.type
_entity_poly.pdbx_seq_one_letter_code
_entity_poly.pdbx_strand_id
1 'polypeptide(L)'
;MESYRQQQHLRWPSDDQLEPKKSLPAISSGFSSLSPGSKPFHSSFVDVSTIHGNVSDRAKRFVVDFLEHHYYRDANEETFGLDVGRRLRLISMNVWDASSRGVSNGSHARIPGRATEAQTVFEITVTQDMCNQFDTLDGSCACYIVDP
;
A
#
# COMPACT_ATOMS: atom_id res chain seq x y z
N MET A 1 -17.56 26.62 11.63
CA MET A 1 -16.56 25.55 11.86
C MET A 1 -17.31 24.26 12.18
N GLU A 2 -18.17 23.82 11.26
CA GLU A 2 -19.10 22.69 11.47
C GLU A 2 -19.68 22.29 10.10
N SER A 3 -18.97 21.44 9.35
CA SER A 3 -19.53 20.82 8.13
C SER A 3 -18.80 19.52 7.75
N TYR A 4 -18.21 18.81 8.72
CA TYR A 4 -17.45 17.59 8.48
C TYR A 4 -18.25 16.29 8.69
N ARG A 5 -19.57 16.35 8.88
CA ARG A 5 -20.32 15.23 9.47
C ARG A 5 -21.24 14.41 8.59
N GLN A 6 -21.41 14.68 7.30
CA GLN A 6 -22.27 13.84 6.46
C GLN A 6 -21.77 13.72 5.03
N GLN A 7 -20.79 12.85 4.80
CA GLN A 7 -20.61 12.21 3.48
C GLN A 7 -20.94 10.74 3.64
N GLN A 8 -22.12 10.34 3.18
CA GLN A 8 -22.58 8.97 3.22
C GLN A 8 -21.68 8.12 2.30
N HIS A 9 -21.08 7.10 2.91
CA HIS A 9 -20.15 6.15 2.33
C HIS A 9 -20.86 5.27 1.29
N LEU A 10 -20.52 5.43 0.00
CA LEU A 10 -20.76 4.36 -0.96
C LEU A 10 -19.66 3.30 -0.76
N ARG A 11 -20.11 2.16 -0.23
CA ARG A 11 -19.29 1.04 0.22
C ARG A 11 -18.65 0.34 -0.99
N TRP A 12 -17.33 0.25 -1.01
CA TRP A 12 -16.59 -0.64 -1.91
C TRP A 12 -17.18 -2.07 -1.81
N PRO A 13 -17.25 -2.85 -2.92
CA PRO A 13 -17.82 -4.20 -2.89
C PRO A 13 -17.16 -5.05 -1.81
N SER A 14 -17.97 -5.76 -1.03
CA SER A 14 -17.47 -6.70 -0.02
C SER A 14 -16.75 -7.87 -0.70
N ASP A 15 -15.80 -8.49 -0.01
CA ASP A 15 -14.89 -9.51 -0.56
C ASP A 15 -15.58 -10.73 -1.19
N ASP A 16 -16.86 -10.94 -0.86
CA ASP A 16 -17.74 -11.97 -1.41
C ASP A 16 -18.14 -11.73 -2.88
N GLN A 17 -17.93 -10.51 -3.40
CA GLN A 17 -18.21 -10.16 -4.79
C GLN A 17 -16.97 -10.19 -5.71
N LEU A 18 -15.82 -10.61 -5.17
CA LEU A 18 -14.63 -10.89 -5.96
C LEU A 18 -14.65 -12.37 -6.37
N GLU A 19 -14.95 -12.64 -7.65
CA GLU A 19 -14.95 -13.96 -8.27
C GLU A 19 -13.75 -14.83 -7.82
N PRO A 20 -13.95 -16.14 -7.55
CA PRO A 20 -12.90 -17.03 -7.09
C PRO A 20 -11.84 -17.23 -8.18
N LYS A 21 -10.63 -16.69 -7.96
CA LYS A 21 -9.46 -17.01 -8.79
C LYS A 21 -9.09 -18.48 -8.61
N LYS A 22 -8.95 -19.18 -9.74
CA LYS A 22 -8.52 -20.59 -9.85
C LYS A 22 -7.35 -20.90 -8.91
N SER A 23 -7.47 -22.00 -8.17
CA SER A 23 -6.46 -22.54 -7.27
C SER A 23 -5.10 -22.72 -7.96
N LEU A 24 -4.05 -22.13 -7.38
CA LEU A 24 -2.67 -22.41 -7.76
C LEU A 24 -2.26 -23.83 -7.30
N PRO A 25 -1.36 -24.52 -8.02
CA PRO A 25 -0.93 -25.86 -7.67
C PRO A 25 -0.04 -25.85 -6.42
N ALA A 26 -0.19 -26.89 -5.59
CA ALA A 26 0.59 -27.11 -4.37
C ALA A 26 2.08 -27.30 -4.70
N ILE A 27 2.94 -26.46 -4.11
CA ILE A 27 4.39 -26.62 -4.16
C ILE A 27 4.82 -27.51 -2.99
N SER A 28 5.48 -28.61 -3.33
CA SER A 28 6.01 -29.61 -2.39
C SER A 28 7.13 -29.03 -1.52
N SER A 29 7.09 -29.41 -0.24
CA SER A 29 8.05 -29.05 0.79
C SER A 29 9.44 -29.66 0.53
N GLY A 30 10.40 -28.83 0.14
CA GLY A 30 11.83 -29.14 0.17
C GLY A 30 12.50 -28.40 1.33
N PHE A 31 12.77 -29.11 2.42
CA PHE A 31 13.57 -28.60 3.54
C PHE A 31 15.05 -28.61 3.12
N SER A 32 15.66 -27.42 3.02
CA SER A 32 17.11 -27.26 2.88
C SER A 32 17.63 -26.47 4.07
N SER A 33 18.67 -27.03 4.69
CA SER A 33 19.30 -26.68 5.96
C SER A 33 19.69 -25.20 6.13
N LEU A 34 19.31 -24.63 7.27
CA LEU A 34 19.66 -23.28 7.74
C LEU A 34 21.15 -23.15 8.09
N SER A 35 21.79 -22.09 7.60
CA SER A 35 23.07 -21.58 8.11
C SER A 35 22.85 -20.79 9.41
N PRO A 36 23.73 -20.93 10.42
CA PRO A 36 23.57 -20.29 11.72
C PRO A 36 24.08 -18.83 11.64
N GLY A 37 23.19 -17.91 11.29
CA GLY A 37 23.52 -16.48 11.24
C GLY A 37 22.36 -15.52 10.97
N SER A 38 21.18 -16.00 10.59
CA SER A 38 20.01 -15.15 10.46
C SER A 38 19.47 -14.79 11.85
N LYS A 39 19.44 -13.49 12.15
CA LYS A 39 18.65 -12.96 13.27
C LYS A 39 17.20 -13.46 13.10
N PRO A 40 16.53 -13.93 14.16
CA PRO A 40 15.12 -14.31 14.07
C PRO A 40 14.34 -13.08 13.60
N PHE A 41 13.89 -13.10 12.35
CA PHE A 41 13.13 -12.02 11.77
C PHE A 41 11.72 -12.11 12.35
N HIS A 42 11.37 -11.15 13.21
CA HIS A 42 9.98 -10.94 13.59
C HIS A 42 9.24 -10.65 12.29
N SER A 43 8.40 -11.58 11.83
CA SER A 43 7.34 -11.23 10.89
C SER A 43 6.43 -10.27 11.66
N SER A 44 6.69 -8.96 11.56
CA SER A 44 5.78 -7.97 12.08
C SER A 44 4.53 -8.11 11.21
N PHE A 45 3.58 -8.89 11.69
CA PHE A 45 2.28 -9.00 11.05
C PHE A 45 1.68 -7.60 11.03
N VAL A 46 1.67 -6.96 9.85
CA VAL A 46 1.07 -5.64 9.72
C VAL A 46 -0.42 -5.78 10.01
N ASP A 47 -0.87 -5.07 11.04
CA ASP A 47 -2.27 -4.95 11.36
C ASP A 47 -2.95 -3.99 10.37
N VAL A 48 -3.61 -4.57 9.36
CA VAL A 48 -4.30 -3.82 8.30
C VAL A 48 -5.46 -2.97 8.81
N SER A 49 -5.95 -3.21 10.03
CA SER A 49 -7.00 -2.38 10.64
C SER A 49 -6.51 -0.96 10.96
N THR A 50 -5.18 -0.80 11.10
CA THR A 50 -4.53 0.51 11.30
C THR A 50 -4.39 1.32 10.01
N ILE A 51 -4.61 0.69 8.84
CA ILE A 51 -4.54 1.36 7.54
C ILE A 51 -5.92 1.96 7.24
N HIS A 52 -5.97 3.28 7.14
CA HIS A 52 -7.19 4.03 6.90
C HIS A 52 -7.70 3.92 5.45
N GLY A 53 -8.92 4.41 5.24
CA GLY A 53 -9.52 4.58 3.91
C GLY A 53 -10.66 3.62 3.61
N ASN A 54 -11.21 3.73 2.40
CA ASN A 54 -12.46 3.08 2.00
C ASN A 54 -12.31 1.72 1.30
N VAL A 55 -11.07 1.22 1.18
CA VAL A 55 -10.75 -0.08 0.60
C VAL A 55 -10.95 -1.20 1.63
N SER A 56 -11.30 -2.42 1.18
CA SER A 56 -11.46 -3.57 2.09
C SER A 56 -10.14 -3.99 2.72
N ASP A 57 -10.21 -4.56 3.92
CA ASP A 57 -9.00 -5.03 4.62
C ASP A 57 -8.29 -6.15 3.88
N ARG A 58 -9.01 -7.00 3.13
CA ARG A 58 -8.42 -7.99 2.23
C ARG A 58 -7.60 -7.34 1.12
N ALA A 59 -8.08 -6.25 0.53
CA ALA A 59 -7.33 -5.54 -0.52
C ALA A 59 -6.12 -4.79 0.07
N LYS A 60 -6.25 -4.18 1.26
CA LYS A 60 -5.11 -3.60 1.99
C LYS A 60 -4.06 -4.66 2.29
N ARG A 61 -4.49 -5.82 2.81
CA ARG A 61 -3.65 -6.99 3.09
C ARG A 61 -2.87 -7.43 1.86
N PHE A 62 -3.56 -7.58 0.72
CA PHE A 62 -2.94 -7.95 -0.53
C PHE A 62 -1.82 -6.98 -0.95
N VAL A 63 -2.05 -5.68 -0.83
CA VAL A 63 -1.04 -4.67 -1.19
C VAL A 63 0.15 -4.68 -0.23
N VAL A 64 -0.10 -4.80 1.08
CA VAL A 64 0.97 -4.92 2.08
C VAL A 64 1.80 -6.18 1.83
N ASP A 65 1.15 -7.33 1.65
CA ASP A 65 1.84 -8.59 1.38
C ASP A 65 2.68 -8.49 0.10
N PHE A 66 2.17 -7.83 -0.96
CA PHE A 66 2.91 -7.60 -2.19
C PHE A 66 4.16 -6.73 -1.98
N LEU A 67 4.03 -5.59 -1.30
CA LEU A 67 5.16 -4.69 -1.04
C LEU A 67 6.21 -5.36 -0.15
N GLU A 68 5.80 -5.96 0.97
CA GLU A 68 6.73 -6.55 1.92
C GLU A 68 7.40 -7.83 1.41
N HIS A 69 6.63 -8.74 0.81
CA HIS A 69 7.15 -10.06 0.43
C HIS A 69 7.73 -10.08 -0.97
N HIS A 70 7.07 -9.48 -1.95
CA HIS A 70 7.50 -9.60 -3.34
C HIS A 70 8.45 -8.48 -3.76
N TYR A 71 8.25 -7.28 -3.23
CA TYR A 71 9.07 -6.15 -3.64
C TYR A 71 10.34 -6.00 -2.79
N TYR A 72 10.20 -6.00 -1.46
CA TYR A 72 11.34 -5.72 -0.57
C TYR A 72 12.12 -6.94 -0.09
N ARG A 73 11.51 -8.13 -0.04
CA ARG A 73 12.12 -9.34 0.54
C ARG A 73 12.82 -10.22 -0.50
N ASP A 74 12.27 -10.33 -1.70
CA ASP A 74 12.84 -11.16 -2.78
C ASP A 74 13.93 -10.44 -3.60
N ALA A 75 14.28 -9.20 -3.23
CA ALA A 75 15.38 -8.48 -3.86
C ALA A 75 16.71 -9.16 -3.54
N ASN A 76 17.38 -9.68 -4.57
CA ASN A 76 18.65 -10.41 -4.45
C ASN A 76 19.84 -9.51 -4.06
N GLU A 77 19.70 -8.18 -4.19
CA GLU A 77 20.73 -7.20 -3.87
C GLU A 77 20.22 -6.18 -2.84
N GLU A 78 20.96 -5.99 -1.75
CA GLU A 78 20.70 -4.91 -0.79
C GLU A 78 21.24 -3.60 -1.35
N THR A 79 20.33 -2.78 -1.86
CA THR A 79 20.62 -1.42 -2.31
C THR A 79 20.08 -0.40 -1.31
N PHE A 80 20.70 0.78 -1.27
CA PHE A 80 20.23 1.87 -0.41
C PHE A 80 18.76 2.24 -0.71
N GLY A 81 18.35 2.24 -1.98
CA GLY A 81 16.96 2.46 -2.37
C GLY A 81 16.03 1.43 -1.73
N LEU A 82 16.36 0.15 -1.82
CA LEU A 82 15.57 -0.93 -1.20
C LEU A 82 15.40 -0.71 0.32
N ASP A 83 16.45 -0.27 1.00
CA ASP A 83 16.41 0.04 2.43
C ASP A 83 15.56 1.27 2.75
N VAL A 84 15.51 2.27 1.87
CA VAL A 84 14.57 3.40 1.97
C VAL A 84 13.14 2.91 1.76
N GLY A 85 12.91 2.07 0.75
CA GLY A 85 11.59 1.50 0.44
C GLY A 85 11.02 0.68 1.59
N ARG A 86 11.84 -0.14 2.24
CA ARG A 86 11.47 -0.92 3.45
C ARG A 86 11.02 -0.06 4.63
N ARG A 87 11.36 1.23 4.66
CA ARG A 87 10.94 2.18 5.70
C ARG A 87 9.60 2.85 5.39
N LEU A 88 9.04 2.66 4.19
CA LEU A 88 7.72 3.17 3.82
C LEU A 88 6.62 2.38 4.52
N ARG A 89 5.74 3.09 5.23
CA ARG A 89 4.58 2.52 5.91
C ARG A 89 3.31 2.97 5.22
N LEU A 90 2.54 2.04 4.68
CA LEU A 90 1.23 2.34 4.11
C LEU A 90 0.25 2.73 5.23
N ILE A 91 -0.29 3.95 5.20
CA ILE A 91 -1.19 4.47 6.24
C ILE A 91 -2.63 4.69 5.75
N SER A 92 -2.84 4.83 4.43
CA SER A 92 -4.18 4.96 3.87
C SER A 92 -4.27 4.43 2.44
N MET A 93 -5.43 3.84 2.12
CA MET A 93 -5.80 3.42 0.77
C MET A 93 -7.24 3.81 0.44
N ASN A 94 -7.42 4.56 -0.63
CA ASN A 94 -8.74 4.98 -1.10
C ASN A 94 -8.93 4.70 -2.58
N VAL A 95 -10.15 4.33 -2.97
CA VAL A 95 -10.56 4.27 -4.37
C VAL A 95 -11.91 4.97 -4.52
N TRP A 96 -12.02 5.83 -5.53
CA TRP A 96 -13.26 6.52 -5.89
C TRP A 96 -13.64 6.18 -7.32
N ASP A 97 -14.87 5.73 -7.52
CA ASP A 97 -15.43 5.63 -8.87
C ASP A 97 -15.58 7.04 -9.45
N ALA A 98 -15.42 7.14 -10.77
CA ALA A 98 -15.64 8.33 -11.58
C ALA A 98 -17.01 8.99 -11.34
N SER A 99 -17.99 8.19 -10.92
CA SER A 99 -19.35 8.60 -10.55
C SER A 99 -19.46 9.30 -9.18
N SER A 100 -18.46 9.15 -8.30
CA SER A 100 -18.60 9.43 -6.86
C SER A 100 -18.10 10.82 -6.44
N ARG A 101 -17.35 11.53 -7.29
CA ARG A 101 -16.75 12.85 -6.98
C ARG A 101 -17.36 14.02 -7.77
N GLY A 102 -18.63 13.93 -8.15
CA GLY A 102 -19.24 14.92 -9.03
C GLY A 102 -20.75 14.99 -8.97
N VAL A 103 -21.34 15.16 -7.79
CA VAL A 103 -22.76 15.50 -7.67
C VAL A 103 -22.98 16.36 -6.42
N SER A 104 -22.94 17.68 -6.58
CA SER A 104 -23.47 18.59 -5.56
C SER A 104 -25.01 18.69 -5.58
N ASN A 105 -25.70 18.06 -6.55
CA ASN A 105 -27.16 18.19 -6.73
C ASN A 105 -27.83 16.88 -7.22
N GLY A 106 -27.86 15.83 -6.39
CA GLY A 106 -28.82 14.72 -6.49
C GLY A 106 -28.86 13.80 -7.73
N SER A 107 -28.05 14.02 -8.78
CA SER A 107 -27.98 13.14 -9.96
C SER A 107 -26.68 12.33 -10.00
N HIS A 108 -26.74 11.04 -9.64
CA HIS A 108 -25.63 10.07 -9.82
C HIS A 108 -25.36 9.76 -11.31
N ALA A 109 -25.10 10.78 -12.12
CA ALA A 109 -24.69 10.61 -13.49
C ALA A 109 -23.17 10.39 -13.53
N ARG A 110 -22.72 9.24 -14.05
CA ARG A 110 -21.32 9.04 -14.45
C ARG A 110 -20.95 10.17 -15.40
N ILE A 111 -19.97 11.00 -15.02
CA ILE A 111 -19.38 11.96 -15.97
C ILE A 111 -18.62 11.12 -17.00
N PRO A 112 -19.07 11.07 -18.27
CA PRO A 112 -18.39 10.30 -19.29
C PRO A 112 -16.94 10.80 -19.42
N GLY A 113 -15.97 9.89 -19.35
CA GLY A 113 -14.55 10.21 -19.50
C GLY A 113 -13.77 10.48 -18.21
N ARG A 114 -14.39 10.46 -17.03
CA ARG A 114 -13.64 10.48 -15.76
C ARG A 114 -13.16 9.06 -15.43
N ALA A 115 -11.87 8.90 -15.14
CA ALA A 115 -11.31 7.62 -14.73
C ALA A 115 -11.58 7.35 -13.24
N THR A 116 -11.60 6.07 -12.86
CA THR A 116 -11.49 5.66 -11.45
C THR A 116 -10.21 6.22 -10.86
N GLU A 117 -10.30 6.83 -9.68
CA GLU A 117 -9.17 7.42 -8.97
C GLU A 117 -8.79 6.53 -7.80
N ALA A 118 -7.50 6.21 -7.66
CA ALA A 118 -6.95 5.54 -6.50
C ALA A 118 -5.93 6.44 -5.82
N GLN A 119 -5.90 6.43 -4.49
CA GLN A 119 -4.92 7.15 -3.69
C GLN A 119 -4.37 6.21 -2.62
N THR A 120 -3.06 6.11 -2.58
CA THR A 120 -2.30 5.51 -1.49
C THR A 120 -1.56 6.63 -0.76
N VAL A 121 -1.42 6.49 0.56
CA VAL A 121 -0.62 7.41 1.38
C VAL A 121 0.36 6.58 2.17
N PHE A 122 1.64 6.88 2.00
CA PHE A 122 2.74 6.29 2.74
C PHE A 122 3.32 7.31 3.72
N GLU A 123 3.83 6.81 4.83
CA GLU A 123 4.60 7.57 5.81
C GLU A 123 6.02 6.99 5.89
N ILE A 124 7.01 7.86 6.06
CA ILE A 124 8.41 7.47 6.28
C ILE A 124 9.04 8.45 7.26
N THR A 125 9.88 7.92 8.16
CA THR A 125 10.74 8.75 9.00
C THR A 125 12.03 9.04 8.23
N VAL A 126 12.27 10.32 7.91
CA VAL A 126 13.50 10.75 7.24
C VAL A 126 14.65 10.73 8.25
N THR A 127 15.73 10.04 7.88
CA THR A 127 16.96 9.92 8.67
C THR A 127 18.13 10.55 7.94
N GLN A 128 19.23 10.82 8.65
CA GLN A 128 20.37 11.59 8.11
C GLN A 128 20.99 10.99 6.84
N ASP A 129 20.97 9.67 6.68
CA ASP A 129 21.44 8.95 5.49
C ASP A 129 20.60 9.24 4.23
N MET A 130 19.38 9.76 4.40
CA MET A 130 18.50 10.17 3.31
C MET A 130 18.62 11.67 3.00
N CYS A 131 19.43 12.41 3.75
CA CYS A 131 19.61 13.84 3.58
C CYS A 131 20.83 14.15 2.71
N ASN A 132 20.75 15.26 1.98
CA ASN A 132 21.91 15.85 1.32
C ASN A 132 22.78 16.63 2.32
N GLN A 133 23.87 17.23 1.83
CA GLN A 133 24.81 18.04 2.62
C GLN A 133 24.19 19.29 3.30
N PHE A 134 22.93 19.61 3.00
CA PHE A 134 22.20 20.74 3.59
C PHE A 134 21.14 20.28 4.62
N ASP A 135 21.22 19.02 5.09
CA ASP A 135 20.28 18.43 6.04
C ASP A 135 18.81 18.46 5.57
N THR A 136 18.62 18.34 4.25
CA THR A 136 17.30 18.24 3.61
C THR A 136 17.18 16.92 2.85
N LEU A 137 15.96 16.39 2.70
CA LEU A 137 15.72 15.15 1.97
C LEU A 137 16.36 15.20 0.58
N ASP A 138 17.25 14.26 0.30
CA ASP A 138 17.94 14.19 -0.97
C ASP A 138 16.95 13.93 -2.11
N GLY A 139 17.14 14.62 -3.24
CA GLY A 139 16.24 14.52 -4.38
C GLY A 139 16.14 13.10 -4.95
N SER A 140 17.22 12.32 -4.90
CA SER A 140 17.19 10.91 -5.33
C SER A 140 16.34 10.05 -4.41
N CYS A 141 16.41 10.28 -3.09
CA CYS A 141 15.52 9.63 -2.12
C CYS A 141 14.07 10.01 -2.37
N ALA A 142 13.78 11.30 -2.61
CA ALA A 142 12.43 11.76 -2.90
C ALA A 142 11.86 11.13 -4.18
N CYS A 143 12.65 11.04 -5.25
CA CYS A 143 12.25 10.36 -6.49
C CYS A 143 11.96 8.89 -6.24
N TYR A 144 12.83 8.18 -5.51
CA TYR A 144 12.64 6.76 -5.19
C TYR A 144 11.37 6.52 -4.34
N ILE A 145 11.03 7.43 -3.42
CA ILE A 145 9.82 7.32 -2.60
C ILE A 145 8.54 7.47 -3.43
N VAL A 146 8.57 8.29 -4.49
CA VAL A 146 7.41 8.57 -5.36
C VAL A 146 7.25 7.52 -6.47
N ASP A 147 8.35 6.93 -6.92
CA ASP A 147 8.41 5.85 -7.90
C ASP A 147 8.91 4.54 -7.25
N PRO A 148 8.23 4.06 -6.17
CA PRO A 148 8.70 2.93 -5.40
C PRO A 148 8.69 1.64 -6.22
#